data_AF-A0A967K7X9-F1
#
_entry.id   AF-A0A967K7X9-F1
#
_cell.length_a   1.000
_cell.length_b   1.000
_cell.length_c   1.000
_cell.angle_alpha   90.00
_cell.angle_beta   90.00
_cell.angle_gamma   90.00
#
_symmetry.space_group_name_H-M   'P 1'
#
loop_
_entity.id
_entity.type
_entity.pdbx_description
1 polymer ?
#
loop_
_entity_poly.entity_id
_entity_poly.type
_entity_poly.pdbx_seq_one_letter_code
_entity_poly.pdbx_strand_id
1 'polypeptide(L)'
;MSRNITVKGKNRRRDRRHALDLPAEFDGQSVSLVDLSIAGFGAAVDATSVEPTDFAIGKVAVLAITLKDGRRMRLDVIIERGVAPDGTFGGRFVSLSDENYRLIEALLMGREHRV
;
A
#
# COMPACT_ATOMS: atom_id res chain seq x y z
N MET A 1 -9.44 0.25 47.35
CA MET A 1 -8.65 1.02 46.38
C MET A 1 -8.26 0.09 45.24
N SER A 2 -8.94 0.19 44.10
CA SER A 2 -8.75 -0.73 42.97
C SER A 2 -7.94 -0.03 41.87
N ARG A 3 -6.78 -0.59 41.51
CA ARG A 3 -5.94 -0.10 40.40
C ARG A 3 -6.58 -0.51 39.07
N ASN A 4 -7.09 0.46 38.32
CA ASN A 4 -7.48 0.26 36.93
C ASN A 4 -6.24 0.09 36.06
N ILE A 5 -6.01 -1.12 35.57
CA ILE A 5 -4.97 -1.42 34.58
C ILE A 5 -5.55 -1.04 33.21
N THR A 6 -5.14 0.12 32.69
CA THR A 6 -5.46 0.53 31.32
C THR A 6 -4.67 -0.34 30.35
N VAL A 7 -5.36 -1.29 29.70
CA VAL A 7 -4.78 -2.06 28.59
C VAL A 7 -4.63 -1.13 27.39
N LYS A 8 -3.41 -0.58 27.21
CA LYS A 8 -3.01 0.09 25.97
C LYS A 8 -3.27 -0.86 24.81
N GLY A 9 -3.92 -0.33 23.77
CA GLY A 9 -4.45 -1.07 22.62
C GLY A 9 -3.60 -2.26 22.18
N LYS A 10 -4.27 -3.42 22.12
CA LYS A 10 -3.72 -4.69 21.66
C LYS A 10 -3.22 -4.53 20.22
N ASN A 11 -1.93 -4.28 20.04
CA ASN A 11 -1.28 -4.29 18.73
C ASN A 11 -1.31 -5.72 18.19
N ARG A 12 -2.26 -5.99 17.28
CA ARG A 12 -2.49 -7.31 16.68
C ARG A 12 -1.71 -7.53 15.37
N ARG A 13 -0.88 -6.58 14.93
CA ARG A 13 -0.25 -6.63 13.60
C ARG A 13 1.27 -6.59 13.73
N ARG A 14 1.90 -7.65 13.23
CA ARG A 14 3.34 -7.93 13.34
C ARG A 14 4.16 -7.26 12.23
N ASP A 15 3.51 -6.54 11.32
CA ASP A 15 4.09 -5.87 10.17
C ASP A 15 4.15 -4.35 10.42
N ARG A 16 5.32 -3.75 10.16
CA ARG A 16 5.55 -2.30 10.28
C ARG A 16 5.09 -1.65 8.98
N ARG A 17 3.86 -1.12 8.96
CA ARG A 17 3.43 -0.21 7.90
C ARG A 17 4.25 1.07 7.98
N HIS A 18 5.00 1.37 6.94
CA HIS A 18 5.67 2.65 6.80
C HIS A 18 4.69 3.62 6.14
N ALA A 19 4.49 4.78 6.76
CA ALA A 19 3.80 5.89 6.10
C ALA A 19 4.66 6.33 4.92
N LEU A 20 4.09 6.28 3.72
CA LEU A 20 4.73 6.69 2.48
C LEU A 20 3.87 7.78 1.84
N ASP A 21 4.51 8.61 1.02
CA ASP A 21 3.83 9.48 0.06
C ASP A 21 4.57 9.30 -1.26
N LEU A 22 4.25 8.19 -1.93
CA LEU A 22 4.86 7.82 -3.22
C LEU A 22 3.81 7.90 -4.32
N PRO A 23 4.14 8.54 -5.45
CA PRO A 23 3.27 8.53 -6.61
C PRO A 23 3.16 7.11 -7.17
N ALA A 24 1.93 6.66 -7.36
CA ALA A 24 1.62 5.35 -7.91
C ALA A 24 0.46 5.44 -8.92
N GLU A 25 0.28 4.37 -9.69
CA GLU A 25 -0.84 4.20 -10.60
C GLU A 25 -1.55 2.89 -10.22
N PHE A 26 -2.88 2.92 -10.11
CA PHE A 26 -3.73 1.74 -9.91
C PHE A 26 -4.59 1.53 -11.16
N ASP A 27 -4.35 0.44 -11.90
CA ASP A 27 -4.93 0.20 -13.23
C ASP A 27 -4.79 1.40 -14.20
N GLY A 28 -3.72 2.18 -14.05
CA GLY A 28 -3.44 3.38 -14.85
C GLY A 28 -3.96 4.69 -14.25
N GLN A 29 -4.82 4.64 -13.24
CA GLN A 29 -5.28 5.84 -12.53
C GLN A 29 -4.25 6.29 -11.51
N SER A 30 -3.93 7.58 -11.48
CA SER A 30 -3.03 8.14 -10.47
C SER A 30 -3.60 8.02 -9.05
N VAL A 31 -2.79 7.46 -8.15
CA VAL A 31 -3.09 7.30 -6.72
C VAL A 31 -1.85 7.64 -5.90
N SER A 32 -2.04 7.97 -4.63
CA SER A 32 -0.92 8.15 -3.68
C SER A 32 -0.81 6.93 -2.78
N LEU A 33 0.37 6.32 -2.73
CA LEU A 33 0.63 5.20 -1.84
C LEU A 33 0.84 5.73 -0.42
N VAL A 34 -0.09 5.46 0.50
CA VAL A 34 -0.09 5.98 1.87
C VAL A 34 0.55 5.03 2.88
N ASP A 35 0.45 3.72 2.62
CA ASP A 35 1.16 2.71 3.40
C ASP A 35 1.63 1.54 2.54
N LEU A 36 2.78 0.98 2.93
CA LEU A 36 3.33 -0.23 2.34
C LEU A 36 3.84 -1.15 3.44
N SER A 37 3.78 -2.44 3.14
CA SER A 37 4.22 -3.53 3.99
C SER A 37 4.63 -4.71 3.13
N ILE A 38 5.19 -5.78 3.72
CA ILE A 38 5.53 -6.98 2.94
C ILE A 38 4.28 -7.73 2.47
N ALA A 39 3.16 -7.57 3.18
CA ALA A 39 1.93 -8.30 2.92
C ALA A 39 0.93 -7.51 2.06
N GLY A 40 1.08 -6.19 1.91
CA GLY A 40 0.13 -5.39 1.18
C GLY A 40 0.37 -3.89 1.27
N PHE A 41 -0.67 -3.14 0.91
CA PHE A 41 -0.60 -1.70 0.69
C PHE A 41 -1.88 -0.98 1.14
N GLY A 42 -1.74 0.33 1.31
CA GLY A 42 -2.82 1.30 1.39
C GLY A 42 -2.53 2.42 0.40
N ALA A 43 -3.56 2.86 -0.32
CA ALA A 43 -3.47 3.96 -1.27
C ALA A 43 -4.66 4.91 -1.11
N ALA A 44 -4.49 6.14 -1.55
CA ALA A 44 -5.53 7.17 -1.59
C ALA A 44 -5.75 7.58 -3.05
N VAL A 45 -7.03 7.66 -3.43
CA VAL A 45 -7.42 8.20 -4.74
C VAL A 45 -7.21 9.71 -4.72
N ASP A 46 -6.68 10.27 -5.80
CA ASP A 46 -6.63 11.71 -5.97
C ASP A 46 -8.07 12.24 -6.12
N ALA A 47 -8.48 13.17 -5.25
CA ALA A 47 -9.80 13.78 -5.25
C ALA A 47 -10.12 14.54 -6.56
N THR A 48 -9.09 14.83 -7.36
CA THR A 48 -9.23 15.48 -8.69
C THR A 48 -9.36 14.47 -9.83
N SER A 49 -9.22 13.18 -9.56
CA SER A 49 -9.32 12.15 -10.58
C SER A 49 -10.77 11.96 -11.04
N VAL A 50 -11.00 12.19 -12.33
CA VAL A 50 -12.31 12.06 -12.99
C VAL A 50 -12.49 10.70 -13.68
N GLU A 51 -11.47 9.84 -13.61
CA GLU A 51 -11.47 8.55 -14.28
C GLU A 51 -12.29 7.52 -13.50
N PRO A 52 -13.26 6.85 -14.14
CA PRO A 52 -14.05 5.81 -13.50
C PRO A 52 -13.18 4.56 -13.31
N THR A 53 -12.66 4.37 -12.11
CA THR A 53 -11.97 3.15 -11.73
C THR A 53 -12.80 2.34 -10.76
N ASP A 54 -12.92 1.06 -11.07
CA ASP A 54 -13.56 0.11 -10.18
C ASP A 54 -12.61 -0.26 -9.02
N PHE A 55 -13.02 0.05 -7.80
CA PHE A 55 -12.32 -0.29 -6.56
C PHE A 55 -13.07 -1.38 -5.75
N ALA A 56 -13.79 -2.27 -6.42
CA ALA A 56 -14.52 -3.35 -5.78
C ALA A 56 -13.61 -4.32 -4.98
N ILE A 57 -14.08 -4.73 -3.80
CA ILE A 57 -13.41 -5.77 -3.01
C ILE A 57 -13.35 -7.08 -3.81
N GLY A 58 -12.19 -7.72 -3.82
CA GLY A 58 -11.90 -8.93 -4.58
C GLY A 58 -11.40 -8.68 -6.00
N LYS A 59 -11.43 -7.43 -6.49
CA LYS A 59 -10.86 -7.08 -7.79
C LYS A 59 -9.35 -7.31 -7.79
N VAL A 60 -8.86 -8.00 -8.81
CA VAL A 60 -7.44 -8.09 -9.14
C VAL A 60 -7.08 -6.95 -10.09
N ALA A 61 -5.98 -6.26 -9.80
CA ALA A 61 -5.54 -5.05 -10.49
C ALA A 61 -4.02 -4.94 -10.48
N VAL A 62 -3.48 -3.99 -11.26
CA VAL A 62 -2.05 -3.68 -11.27
C VAL A 62 -1.80 -2.40 -10.49
N LEU A 63 -0.96 -2.48 -9.46
CA LEU A 63 -0.39 -1.34 -8.76
C LEU A 63 1.02 -1.08 -9.32
N ALA A 64 1.23 0.08 -9.93
CA ALA A 64 2.54 0.51 -10.42
C ALA A 64 3.09 1.62 -9.50
N ILE A 65 4.24 1.36 -8.87
CA ILE A 65 4.93 2.31 -7.99
C ILE A 65 6.11 2.89 -8.75
N THR A 66 6.22 4.22 -8.80
CA THR A 66 7.39 4.89 -9.37
C THR A 66 8.45 5.05 -8.29
N LEU A 67 9.61 4.44 -8.49
CA LEU A 67 10.76 4.54 -7.60
C LEU A 67 11.51 5.86 -7.83
N LYS A 68 12.34 6.27 -6.86
CA LYS A 68 13.10 7.53 -6.92
C LYS A 68 14.07 7.61 -8.10
N ASP A 69 14.55 6.46 -8.58
CA ASP A 69 15.43 6.37 -9.75
C ASP A 69 14.67 6.36 -11.09
N GLY A 70 13.34 6.52 -11.07
CA GLY A 70 12.48 6.54 -12.23
C GLY A 70 12.03 5.16 -12.71
N ARG A 71 12.53 4.05 -12.12
CA ARG A 71 12.01 2.71 -12.42
C ARG A 71 10.56 2.57 -11.95
N ARG A 72 9.77 1.78 -12.69
CA ARG A 72 8.39 1.43 -12.32
C ARG A 72 8.33 -0.03 -11.86
N MET A 73 7.94 -0.23 -10.61
CA MET A 73 7.66 -1.56 -10.05
C MET A 73 6.17 -1.85 -10.22
N ARG A 74 5.82 -2.93 -10.94
CA ARG A 74 4.43 -3.35 -11.17
C ARG A 74 4.10 -4.56 -10.30
N LEU A 75 2.99 -4.48 -9.57
CA LEU A 75 2.57 -5.47 -8.59
C LEU A 75 1.13 -5.86 -8.88
N ASP A 76 0.88 -7.17 -9.04
CA ASP A 76 -0.48 -7.69 -9.08
C ASP A 76 -1.05 -7.67 -7.66
N VAL A 77 -2.19 -7.00 -7.49
CA VAL A 77 -2.83 -6.78 -6.20
C VAL A 77 -4.29 -7.19 -6.23
N ILE A 78 -4.81 -7.55 -5.05
CA ILE A 78 -6.25 -7.76 -4.84
C ILE A 78 -6.76 -6.79 -3.78
N ILE A 79 -7.86 -6.11 -4.09
CA ILE A 79 -8.51 -5.19 -3.16
C ILE A 79 -9.16 -5.99 -2.03
N GLU A 80 -8.75 -5.71 -0.79
CA GLU A 80 -9.37 -6.30 0.41
C GLU A 80 -10.19 -5.27 1.19
N ARG A 81 -10.01 -3.99 0.88
CA ARG A 81 -10.78 -2.86 1.42
C ARG A 81 -11.13 -1.92 0.28
N GLY A 82 -12.42 -1.76 0.03
CA GLY A 82 -12.92 -0.75 -0.90
C GLY A 82 -12.64 0.67 -0.40
N VAL A 83 -12.99 1.66 -1.24
CA VAL A 83 -12.76 3.08 -0.97
C VAL A 83 -13.56 3.54 0.24
N ALA A 84 -12.87 4.04 1.26
CA ALA A 84 -13.43 4.67 2.44
C ALA A 84 -13.83 6.14 2.16
N PRO A 85 -14.60 6.80 3.06
CA PRO A 85 -15.04 8.18 2.84
C PRO A 85 -13.91 9.21 2.66
N ASP A 86 -12.70 8.90 3.15
CA ASP A 86 -11.50 9.71 3.00
C ASP A 86 -10.74 9.43 1.68
N GLY A 87 -11.30 8.61 0.79
CA GLY A 87 -10.69 8.23 -0.48
C GLY A 87 -9.63 7.13 -0.36
N THR A 88 -9.42 6.56 0.83
CA THR A 88 -8.42 5.50 1.04
C THR A 88 -8.96 4.13 0.71
N PHE A 89 -8.12 3.27 0.15
CA PHE A 89 -8.41 1.86 -0.11
C PHE A 89 -7.16 1.03 0.15
N GLY A 90 -7.29 -0.29 0.09
CA GLY A 90 -6.13 -1.15 0.30
C GLY A 90 -6.35 -2.60 -0.06
N GLY A 91 -5.24 -3.31 -0.11
CA GLY A 91 -5.22 -4.67 -0.57
C GLY A 91 -3.93 -5.39 -0.21
N ARG A 92 -3.79 -6.58 -0.78
CA ARG A 92 -2.59 -7.40 -0.67
C ARG A 92 -2.03 -7.74 -2.03
N PHE A 93 -0.77 -8.14 -2.07
CA PHE A 93 -0.16 -8.67 -3.28
C PHE A 93 -0.74 -10.05 -3.60
N VAL A 94 -1.02 -10.31 -4.88
CA VAL A 94 -1.45 -11.62 -5.37
C VAL A 94 -0.24 -12.56 -5.41
N SER A 95 0.87 -12.07 -5.95
CA SER A 95 2.16 -12.74 -5.94
C SER A 95 3.27 -11.69 -5.92
N LEU A 96 4.42 -12.06 -5.35
CA LEU A 96 5.64 -11.25 -5.37
C LEU A 96 6.76 -12.10 -5.95
N SER A 97 7.44 -11.59 -6.97
CA SER A 97 8.75 -12.13 -7.35
C SER A 97 9.77 -11.82 -6.26
N ASP A 98 10.86 -12.60 -6.22
CA ASP A 98 11.98 -12.33 -5.30
C ASP A 98 12.56 -10.92 -5.49
N GLU A 99 12.58 -10.42 -6.73
CA GLU A 99 12.99 -9.07 -7.06
C GLU A 99 12.06 -8.02 -6.43
N ASN A 100 10.75 -8.15 -6.65
CA ASN A 100 9.75 -7.23 -6.09
C ASN A 100 9.74 -7.29 -4.55
N TYR A 101 9.92 -8.48 -3.97
CA TYR A 101 10.05 -8.63 -2.52
C TYR A 101 11.25 -7.85 -1.97
N ARG A 102 12.44 -7.97 -2.60
CA ARG A 102 13.64 -7.24 -2.20
C ARG A 102 13.48 -5.73 -2.36
N LEU A 103 12.82 -5.29 -3.43
CA LEU A 103 12.53 -3.88 -3.66
C LEU A 103 11.58 -3.31 -2.61
N ILE A 104 10.51 -4.05 -2.25
CA ILE A 104 9.61 -3.66 -1.16
C ILE A 104 10.37 -3.61 0.17
N GLU A 105 11.18 -4.62 0.51
CA GLU A 105 12.01 -4.57 1.72
C GLU A 105 12.95 -3.35 1.73
N ALA A 106 13.60 -3.06 0.60
CA ALA A 106 14.48 -1.91 0.49
C ALA A 106 13.73 -0.58 0.66
N LEU A 107 12.53 -0.45 0.08
CA LEU A 107 11.65 0.71 0.30
C LEU A 107 11.28 0.87 1.78
N LEU A 108 10.90 -0.21 2.46
CA LEU A 108 10.56 -0.18 3.88
C LEU A 108 11.76 0.17 4.76
N MET A 109 12.98 -0.19 4.35
CA MET A 109 14.23 0.14 5.05
C MET A 109 14.81 1.51 4.68
N GLY A 110 14.23 2.24 3.71
CA GLY A 110 14.80 3.49 3.18
C GLY A 110 16.15 3.28 2.46
N ARG A 111 16.31 2.12 1.80
CA ARG A 111 17.54 1.66 1.14
C ARG A 111 17.33 1.40 -0.36
N GLU A 112 16.30 1.98 -0.95
CA GLU A 112 15.87 1.76 -2.33
C GLU A 112 16.98 1.99 -3.38
N HIS A 113 18.01 2.79 -3.07
CA HIS A 113 19.16 3.05 -3.96
C HIS A 113 20.19 1.91 -4.05
N ARG A 114 20.05 0.82 -3.28
CA ARG A 114 21.04 -0.27 -3.19
C ARG A 114 20.62 -1.58 -3.88
N VAL A 115 19.46 -1.60 -4.54
CA VAL A 115 18.87 -2.80 -5.16
C VAL A 115 18.86 -2.70 -6.68
#